data_AF-A0A1E1MUU3-F1
#
_entry.id   AF-A0A1E1MUU3-F1
#
_cell.length_a   1.000
_cell.length_b   1.000
_cell.length_c   1.000
_cell.angle_alpha   90.00
_cell.angle_beta   90.00
_cell.angle_gamma   90.00
#
_symmetry.space_group_name_H-M   'P 1'
#
loop_
_entity.id
_entity.type
_entity.pdbx_description
1 polymer ?
#
loop_
_entity_poly.entity_id
_entity_poly.type
_entity_poly.pdbx_seq_one_letter_code
_entity_poly.pdbx_strand_id
1 'polypeptide(L)'
;MLDRDTPVELLLPEDNTLALKVICAVLHHRNNEVPQTLAATDVLGVAVAADKYDCVDALKFASGVWLLPGEIEAKDLILLTAAAYLFQNAKAFKEITRELILIYDRPYLALSYEEVESAMNWRVFCLLEGQ
;
A
#
# COMPACT_ATOMS: atom_id res chain seq x y z
N MET A 1 9.91 -5.30 -35.35
CA MET A 1 10.16 -3.89 -34.96
C MET A 1 8.80 -3.28 -34.71
N LEU A 2 8.49 -2.93 -33.47
CA LEU A 2 7.33 -2.09 -33.17
C LEU A 2 7.62 -0.70 -33.77
N ASP A 3 6.66 -0.18 -34.51
CA ASP A 3 6.69 1.18 -35.05
C ASP A 3 6.75 2.15 -33.87
N ARG A 4 7.75 3.02 -33.82
CA ARG A 4 8.11 3.77 -32.59
C ARG A 4 7.13 4.90 -32.27
N ASP A 5 6.29 5.28 -33.23
CA ASP A 5 5.43 6.46 -33.14
C ASP A 5 3.94 6.11 -32.96
N THR A 6 3.56 4.83 -32.97
CA THR A 6 2.19 4.40 -32.72
C THR A 6 2.02 3.92 -31.26
N PRO A 7 1.06 4.48 -30.50
CA PRO A 7 0.76 3.99 -29.16
C PRO A 7 0.41 2.50 -29.21
N VAL A 8 1.04 1.72 -28.32
CA VAL A 8 0.68 0.32 -28.12
C VAL A 8 -0.44 0.26 -27.09
N GLU A 9 -1.57 -0.30 -27.47
CA GLU A 9 -2.67 -0.58 -26.54
C GLU A 9 -2.38 -1.86 -25.77
N LEU A 10 -2.35 -1.76 -24.43
CA LEU A 10 -2.19 -2.88 -23.51
C LEU A 10 -3.38 -2.93 -22.57
N LEU A 11 -4.07 -4.07 -22.55
CA LEU A 11 -5.18 -4.31 -21.63
C LEU A 11 -4.64 -4.80 -20.29
N LEU A 12 -5.05 -4.13 -19.21
CA LEU A 12 -4.64 -4.41 -17.84
C LEU A 12 -5.88 -4.68 -16.95
N PRO A 13 -6.64 -5.77 -17.21
CA PRO A 13 -7.95 -5.99 -16.58
C PRO A 13 -7.89 -6.28 -15.08
N GLU A 14 -6.74 -6.72 -14.58
CA GLU A 14 -6.53 -7.05 -13.16
C GLU A 14 -5.99 -5.88 -12.35
N ASP A 15 -5.58 -4.79 -13.00
CA ASP A 15 -4.93 -3.67 -12.32
C ASP A 15 -5.93 -2.64 -11.81
N ASN A 16 -5.62 -2.08 -10.64
CA ASN A 16 -6.39 -1.01 -10.06
C ASN A 16 -6.12 0.31 -10.79
N THR A 17 -7.14 0.83 -11.48
CA THR A 17 -7.06 2.07 -12.26
C THR A 17 -6.61 3.27 -11.42
N LEU A 18 -7.07 3.39 -10.18
CA LEU A 18 -6.68 4.48 -9.28
C LEU A 18 -5.20 4.36 -8.92
N ALA A 19 -4.75 3.16 -8.57
CA ALA A 19 -3.35 2.91 -8.22
C ALA A 19 -2.42 3.28 -9.37
N LEU A 20 -2.70 2.78 -10.59
CA LEU A 20 -1.90 3.10 -11.77
C LEU A 20 -1.89 4.61 -12.08
N LYS A 21 -3.03 5.29 -11.92
CA LYS A 21 -3.09 6.74 -12.13
C LYS A 21 -2.19 7.50 -11.16
N VAL A 22 -2.18 7.13 -9.88
CA VAL A 22 -1.32 7.74 -8.86
C VAL A 22 0.15 7.48 -9.18
N ILE A 23 0.52 6.23 -9.51
CA ILE A 23 1.90 5.87 -9.88
C ILE A 23 2.36 6.68 -11.08
N CYS A 24 1.56 6.73 -12.15
CA CYS A 24 1.87 7.51 -13.34
C CYS A 24 2.00 9.02 -13.04
N ALA A 25 1.13 9.58 -12.19
CA ALA A 25 1.25 10.98 -11.79
C ALA A 25 2.59 11.27 -11.09
N VAL A 26 3.04 10.38 -10.21
CA VAL A 26 4.36 10.50 -9.56
C VAL A 26 5.50 10.37 -10.57
N LEU A 27 5.49 9.33 -11.41
CA LEU A 27 6.53 9.07 -12.41
C LEU A 27 6.65 10.18 -13.46
N HIS A 28 5.54 10.83 -13.80
CA HIS A 28 5.50 11.95 -14.74
C HIS A 28 5.58 13.33 -14.07
N HIS A 29 5.93 13.40 -12.78
CA HIS A 29 6.07 14.64 -12.02
C HIS A 29 4.82 15.53 -11.97
N ARG A 30 3.64 14.96 -12.15
CA ARG A 30 2.35 15.64 -12.03
C ARG A 30 1.92 15.69 -10.57
N ASN A 31 2.74 16.33 -9.73
CA ASN A 31 2.56 16.36 -8.29
C ASN A 31 1.24 16.99 -7.85
N ASN A 32 0.65 17.85 -8.67
CA ASN A 32 -0.68 18.41 -8.48
C ASN A 32 -1.83 17.39 -8.63
N GLU A 33 -1.59 16.27 -9.32
CA GLU A 33 -2.52 15.16 -9.47
C GLU A 33 -2.32 14.07 -8.41
N VAL A 34 -1.23 14.14 -7.63
CA VAL A 34 -0.95 13.19 -6.56
C VAL A 34 -1.81 13.53 -5.33
N PRO A 35 -2.68 12.60 -4.88
CA PRO A 35 -3.56 12.85 -3.75
C PRO A 35 -2.74 13.04 -2.47
N GLN A 36 -3.13 14.02 -1.66
CA GLN A 36 -2.53 14.24 -0.33
C GLN A 36 -3.05 13.24 0.71
N THR A 37 -4.26 12.73 0.50
CA THR A 37 -4.91 11.75 1.37
C THR A 37 -5.54 10.65 0.53
N LEU A 38 -5.49 9.42 1.04
CA LEU A 38 -6.08 8.24 0.44
C LEU A 38 -6.74 7.41 1.55
N ALA A 39 -7.82 6.71 1.22
CA ALA A 39 -8.38 5.70 2.12
C ALA A 39 -7.38 4.54 2.27
N ALA A 40 -7.36 3.87 3.42
CA ALA A 40 -6.39 2.81 3.69
C ALA A 40 -6.42 1.67 2.64
N THR A 41 -7.60 1.37 2.09
CA THR A 41 -7.77 0.42 0.98
C THR A 41 -7.06 0.87 -0.29
N ASP A 42 -7.15 2.17 -0.61
CA ASP A 42 -6.50 2.75 -1.79
C ASP A 42 -4.98 2.81 -1.59
N VAL A 43 -4.52 3.12 -0.36
CA VAL A 43 -3.09 3.08 -0.02
C VAL A 43 -2.52 1.69 -0.23
N LEU A 44 -3.22 0.64 0.23
CA LEU A 44 -2.81 -0.75 -0.03
C LEU A 44 -2.82 -1.07 -1.53
N GLY A 45 -3.86 -0.65 -2.27
CA GLY A 45 -3.92 -0.85 -3.71
C GLY A 45 -2.76 -0.20 -4.47
N VAL A 46 -2.36 1.01 -4.08
CA VAL A 46 -1.15 1.67 -4.62
C VAL A 46 0.10 0.90 -4.24
N ALA A 47 0.22 0.39 -3.01
CA ALA A 47 1.37 -0.37 -2.56
C ALA A 47 1.53 -1.69 -3.33
N VAL A 48 0.43 -2.42 -3.57
CA VAL A 48 0.41 -3.66 -4.37
C VAL A 48 0.83 -3.39 -5.80
N ALA A 49 0.29 -2.34 -6.43
CA ALA A 49 0.69 -1.97 -7.79
C ALA A 49 2.15 -1.50 -7.84
N ALA A 50 2.62 -0.77 -6.82
CA ALA A 50 3.99 -0.32 -6.74
C ALA A 50 4.98 -1.49 -6.64
N ASP A 51 4.68 -2.50 -5.83
CA ASP A 51 5.48 -3.71 -5.71
C ASP A 51 5.47 -4.51 -7.03
N LYS A 52 4.28 -4.73 -7.62
CA LYS A 52 4.10 -5.45 -8.90
C LYS A 52 4.91 -4.84 -10.05
N TYR A 53 4.94 -3.51 -10.14
CA TYR A 53 5.59 -2.77 -11.22
C TYR A 53 6.95 -2.17 -10.83
N ASP A 54 7.53 -2.58 -9.71
CA ASP A 54 8.85 -2.11 -9.20
C ASP A 54 8.97 -0.57 -9.11
N CYS A 55 7.90 0.07 -8.64
CA CYS A 55 7.78 1.52 -8.49
C CYS A 55 7.91 2.00 -7.03
N VAL A 56 8.24 1.10 -6.09
CA VAL A 56 8.31 1.40 -4.65
C VAL A 56 9.24 2.58 -4.35
N ASP A 57 10.44 2.58 -4.93
CA ASP A 57 11.42 3.66 -4.73
C ASP A 57 10.94 5.01 -5.27
N ALA A 58 10.25 5.02 -6.41
CA ALA A 58 9.69 6.24 -6.99
C ALA A 58 8.59 6.85 -6.08
N LEU A 59 7.86 6.00 -5.36
CA LEU A 59 6.76 6.40 -4.48
C LEU A 59 7.21 6.73 -3.05
N LYS A 60 8.49 6.53 -2.71
CA LYS A 60 9.02 6.66 -1.33
C LYS A 60 8.57 7.91 -0.57
N PHE A 61 8.50 9.05 -1.25
CA PHE A 61 8.08 10.31 -0.63
C PHE A 61 6.56 10.46 -0.58
N ALA A 62 5.86 10.05 -1.63
CA ALA A 62 4.39 10.13 -1.68
C ALA A 62 3.76 9.19 -0.64
N SER A 63 4.26 7.96 -0.54
CA SER A 63 3.76 6.95 0.40
C SER A 63 3.92 7.38 1.86
N GLY A 64 4.97 8.15 2.19
CA GLY A 64 5.15 8.69 3.54
C GLY A 64 4.01 9.60 4.01
N VAL A 65 3.30 10.26 3.09
CA VAL A 65 2.16 11.13 3.42
C VAL A 65 0.90 10.31 3.69
N TRP A 66 0.76 9.15 3.05
CA TRP A 66 -0.41 8.29 3.18
C TRP A 66 -0.31 7.30 4.35
N LEU A 67 0.90 6.99 4.79
CA LEU A 67 1.19 6.06 5.89
C LEU A 67 1.19 6.74 7.27
N LEU A 68 0.16 7.55 7.55
CA LEU A 68 0.02 8.24 8.83
C LEU A 68 -1.02 7.55 9.70
N PRO A 69 -0.66 7.08 10.91
CA PRO A 69 -1.64 6.61 11.89
C PRO A 69 -2.44 7.81 12.42
N GLY A 70 -3.73 7.89 12.07
CA GLY A 70 -4.70 8.84 12.63
C GLY A 70 -5.67 8.16 13.59
N GLU A 71 -6.83 8.79 13.84
CA GLU A 71 -7.97 8.12 14.48
C GLU A 71 -8.62 7.17 13.46
N ILE A 72 -8.05 5.97 13.32
CA ILE A 72 -8.48 4.97 12.35
C ILE A 72 -8.77 3.64 13.04
N GLU A 73 -9.73 2.89 12.49
CA GLU A 73 -10.13 1.60 13.03
C GLU A 73 -9.02 0.55 12.85
N ALA A 74 -9.03 -0.51 13.67
CA ALA A 74 -8.05 -1.60 13.56
C ALA A 74 -7.98 -2.22 12.15
N LYS A 75 -9.10 -2.22 11.42
CA LYS A 75 -9.16 -2.66 10.02
C LYS A 75 -8.33 -1.78 9.09
N ASP A 76 -8.37 -0.46 9.27
CA ASP A 76 -7.56 0.45 8.46
C ASP A 76 -6.08 0.37 8.84
N LEU A 77 -5.78 0.17 10.13
CA LEU A 77 -4.40 -0.01 10.59
C LEU A 77 -3.75 -1.28 10.01
N ILE A 78 -4.47 -2.39 9.84
CA ILE A 78 -3.89 -3.59 9.21
C ILE A 78 -3.64 -3.36 7.69
N LEU A 79 -4.50 -2.62 6.99
CA LEU A 79 -4.27 -2.21 5.60
C LEU A 79 -3.00 -1.37 5.47
N LEU A 80 -2.87 -0.36 6.34
CA LEU A 80 -1.71 0.52 6.33
C LEU A 80 -0.44 -0.21 6.78
N THR A 81 -0.56 -1.23 7.64
CA THR A 81 0.56 -2.12 7.99
C THR A 81 1.04 -2.89 6.76
N ALA A 82 0.12 -3.50 6.01
CA ALA A 82 0.44 -4.19 4.75
C ALA A 82 1.04 -3.24 3.70
N ALA A 83 0.47 -2.05 3.56
CA ALA A 83 1.00 -1.05 2.66
C ALA A 83 2.41 -0.61 3.07
N ALA A 84 2.66 -0.34 4.36
CA ALA A 84 3.98 0.03 4.86
C ALA A 84 5.02 -1.08 4.64
N TYR A 85 4.61 -2.35 4.76
CA TYR A 85 5.44 -3.51 4.45
C TYR A 85 5.84 -3.53 2.96
N LEU A 86 4.87 -3.42 2.05
CA LEU A 86 5.12 -3.41 0.60
C LEU A 86 5.94 -2.18 0.15
N PHE A 87 5.69 -1.01 0.72
CA PHE A 87 6.49 0.19 0.49
C PHE A 87 7.88 0.14 1.14
N GLN A 88 8.20 -0.92 1.88
CA GLN A 88 9.47 -1.07 2.62
C GLN A 88 9.74 0.10 3.58
N ASN A 89 8.68 0.70 4.12
CA ASN A 89 8.77 1.83 5.04
C ASN A 89 8.78 1.32 6.49
N ALA A 90 9.96 0.92 6.95
CA ALA A 90 10.15 0.35 8.28
C ALA A 90 9.70 1.27 9.43
N LYS A 91 9.82 2.60 9.25
CA LYS A 91 9.39 3.57 10.26
C LYS A 91 7.86 3.56 10.39
N ALA A 92 7.15 3.72 9.26
CA ALA A 92 5.70 3.71 9.26
C ALA A 92 5.16 2.37 9.73
N PHE A 93 5.74 1.25 9.27
CA PHE A 93 5.37 -0.09 9.71
C PHE A 93 5.40 -0.19 11.24
N LYS A 94 6.51 0.19 11.86
CA LYS A 94 6.66 0.18 13.32
C LYS A 94 5.64 1.06 14.04
N GLU A 95 5.38 2.27 13.54
CA GLU A 95 4.45 3.21 14.16
C GLU A 95 3.01 2.72 14.07
N ILE A 96 2.59 2.26 12.90
CA ILE A 96 1.23 1.75 12.65
C ILE A 96 0.97 0.45 13.43
N THR A 97 1.92 -0.50 13.43
CA THR A 97 1.75 -1.76 14.18
C THR A 97 1.69 -1.51 15.68
N ARG A 98 2.43 -0.52 16.19
CA ARG A 98 2.37 -0.13 17.59
C ARG A 98 0.96 0.35 17.97
N GLU A 99 0.35 1.21 17.15
CA GLU A 99 -1.03 1.66 17.40
C GLU A 99 -2.02 0.50 17.28
N LEU A 100 -1.86 -0.38 16.29
CA LEU A 100 -2.71 -1.56 16.12
C LEU A 100 -2.69 -2.45 17.37
N ILE A 101 -1.51 -2.70 17.95
CA ILE A 101 -1.34 -3.48 19.18
C ILE A 101 -2.03 -2.83 20.39
N LEU A 102 -2.04 -1.50 20.45
CA LEU A 102 -2.64 -0.77 21.58
C LEU A 102 -4.17 -0.79 21.56
N ILE A 103 -4.78 -0.88 20.37
CA ILE A 103 -6.25 -0.74 20.22
C ILE A 103 -6.97 -2.06 19.93
N TYR A 104 -6.26 -3.10 19.49
CA TYR A 104 -6.86 -4.35 19.06
C TYR A 104 -6.57 -5.48 20.06
N ASP A 105 -7.62 -6.01 20.69
CA ASP A 105 -7.55 -7.00 21.77
C ASP A 105 -7.93 -8.44 21.33
N ARG A 106 -8.09 -8.65 20.02
CA ARG A 106 -8.48 -9.94 19.43
C ARG A 106 -7.31 -10.56 18.63
N PRO A 107 -7.39 -11.83 18.24
CA PRO A 107 -6.38 -12.43 17.37
C PRO A 107 -6.26 -11.66 16.04
N TYR A 108 -5.05 -11.27 15.66
CA TYR A 108 -4.72 -10.59 14.41
C TYR A 108 -5.04 -11.44 13.18
N LEU A 109 -5.15 -12.77 13.33
CA LEU A 109 -5.69 -13.65 12.28
C LEU A 109 -7.11 -13.24 11.85
N ALA A 110 -7.92 -12.63 12.73
CA ALA A 110 -9.23 -12.12 12.35
C ALA A 110 -9.16 -10.88 11.44
N LEU A 111 -7.97 -10.30 11.28
CA LEU A 111 -7.67 -9.19 10.37
C LEU A 111 -7.02 -9.67 9.06
N SER A 112 -6.81 -10.98 8.87
CA SER A 112 -6.33 -11.53 7.59
C SER A 112 -7.50 -11.71 6.63
N TYR A 113 -7.56 -10.82 5.64
CA TYR A 113 -8.45 -10.95 4.47
C TYR A 113 -7.59 -10.94 3.20
N GLU A 114 -8.20 -11.36 2.09
CA GLU A 114 -7.52 -11.72 0.84
C GLU A 114 -6.50 -10.67 0.39
N GLU A 115 -6.83 -9.38 0.47
CA GLU A 115 -5.95 -8.28 0.09
C GLU A 115 -4.71 -8.14 0.99
N VAL A 116 -4.82 -8.43 2.29
CA VAL A 116 -3.70 -8.34 3.25
C VAL A 116 -2.85 -9.61 3.20
N GLU A 117 -3.46 -10.77 3.02
CA GLU A 117 -2.75 -12.04 2.85
C GLU A 117 -1.93 -12.09 1.56
N SER A 118 -2.43 -11.46 0.50
CA SER A 118 -1.71 -11.31 -0.76
C SER A 118 -0.49 -10.39 -0.64
N ALA A 119 -0.54 -9.41 0.28
CA ALA A 119 0.51 -8.42 0.50
C ALA A 119 1.56 -8.84 1.54
N MET A 120 1.12 -9.49 2.62
CA MET A 120 1.97 -9.89 3.74
C MET A 120 1.84 -11.40 4.00
N ASN A 121 2.98 -12.06 4.14
CA ASN A 121 3.03 -13.46 4.50
C ASN A 121 2.38 -13.69 5.88
N TRP A 122 1.61 -14.78 6.03
CA TRP A 122 1.00 -15.24 7.29
C TRP A 122 1.98 -15.24 8.48
N ARG A 123 3.28 -15.43 8.24
CA ARG A 123 4.33 -15.35 9.27
C ARG A 123 4.41 -13.99 9.95
N VAL A 124 4.13 -12.90 9.23
CA VAL A 124 4.13 -11.54 9.79
C VAL A 124 3.01 -11.41 10.83
N PHE A 125 1.83 -11.96 10.57
CA PHE A 125 0.73 -11.99 11.53
C PHE A 125 1.09 -12.80 12.79
N CYS A 126 1.73 -13.96 12.64
CA CYS A 126 2.18 -14.74 13.80
C CYS A 126 3.21 -14.00 14.67
N LEU A 127 4.04 -13.13 14.08
CA LEU A 127 4.98 -12.31 14.84
C LEU A 127 4.29 -11.18 15.61
N LEU A 128 3.13 -10.70 15.13
CA LEU A 128 2.31 -9.71 15.84
C LEU A 128 1.58 -10.33 17.06
N GLU A 129 1.18 -11.60 16.98
CA GLU A 129 0.57 -12.37 18.08
C GLU A 129 1.54 -12.71 19.22
N GLY A 130 2.85 -12.73 18.96
CA GLY A 130 3.87 -13.19 19.90
C GLY A 130 4.53 -12.12 20.76
N GLN A 131 4.03 -10.87 20.76
CA GLN A 131 4.56 -9.75 21.56
C GLN A 131 3.78 -9.55 22.85
#